data_AF-A0A3B9TSF7-F1
#
_entry.id   AF-A0A3B9TSF7-F1
#
_cell.length_a   1.000
_cell.length_b   1.000
_cell.length_c   1.000
_cell.angle_alpha   90.00
_cell.angle_beta   90.00
_cell.angle_gamma   90.00
#
_symmetry.space_group_name_H-M   'P 1'
#
loop_
_entity.id
_entity.type
_entity.pdbx_description
1 polymer ?
#
loop_
_entity_poly.entity_id
_entity_poly.type
_entity_poly.pdbx_seq_one_letter_code
_entity_poly.pdbx_strand_id
1 'polypeptide(L)'
;MGKIFLSGIFIASSGAVMDLAMDVSASMNELYLHRPGLDRRNGIRSGFQVGRAVIGTMATTLLLAYFGGYSRMLMVFIGQGTPLVNILNLNYVAAEILHTLVGSFGLVAVAPLTAVIGGFVYTRSREEGDESPGAALKI
;
A
#
# COMPACT_ATOMS: atom_id res chain seq x y z
N MET A 1 5.90 -16.01 -23.21
CA MET A 1 4.70 -15.23 -22.82
C MET A 1 4.59 -15.03 -21.30
N GLY A 2 4.55 -16.07 -20.48
CA GLY A 2 4.27 -15.95 -19.03
C GLY A 2 5.23 -15.06 -18.22
N LYS A 3 6.53 -15.04 -18.56
CA LYS A 3 7.52 -14.17 -17.90
C LYS A 3 7.22 -12.68 -18.07
N ILE A 4 6.77 -12.26 -19.26
CA ILE A 4 6.48 -10.86 -19.57
C ILE A 4 5.21 -10.40 -18.84
N PHE A 5 4.20 -11.28 -18.80
CA PHE A 5 2.96 -11.05 -18.05
C PHE A 5 3.24 -10.92 -16.54
N LEU A 6 4.01 -11.84 -15.98
CA LEU A 6 4.40 -11.81 -14.57
C LEU A 6 5.24 -10.57 -14.24
N SER A 7 6.18 -10.19 -15.11
CA SER A 7 6.96 -8.96 -14.93
C SER A 7 6.10 -7.70 -14.96
N GLY A 8 5.13 -7.61 -15.88
CA GLY A 8 4.17 -6.50 -15.94
C GLY A 8 3.33 -6.39 -14.66
N ILE A 9 2.92 -7.52 -14.10
CA ILE A 9 2.21 -7.60 -12.81
C ILE A 9 3.07 -7.07 -11.66
N PHE A 10 4.33 -7.52 -11.56
CA PHE A 10 5.22 -7.04 -10.51
C PHE A 10 5.48 -5.54 -10.61
N ILE A 11 5.65 -5.01 -11.83
CA ILE A 11 5.84 -3.58 -12.05
C ILE A 11 4.59 -2.81 -11.61
N ALA A 12 3.39 -3.22 -12.07
CA ALA A 12 2.14 -2.55 -11.71
C ALA A 12 1.85 -2.59 -10.19
N SER A 13 2.00 -3.76 -9.57
CA SER A 13 1.77 -3.92 -8.12
C SER A 13 2.81 -3.17 -7.29
N SER A 14 4.07 -3.12 -7.72
CA SER A 14 5.12 -2.38 -7.01
C SER A 14 4.82 -0.88 -6.91
N GLY A 15 4.18 -0.30 -7.94
CA GLY A 15 3.79 1.11 -7.94
C GLY A 15 2.76 1.42 -6.84
N ALA A 16 1.69 0.63 -6.75
CA ALA A 16 0.69 0.80 -5.70
C ALA A 16 1.27 0.58 -4.29
N VAL A 17 2.16 -0.40 -4.13
CA VAL A 17 2.86 -0.66 -2.87
C VAL A 17 3.76 0.51 -2.46
N MET A 18 4.50 1.08 -3.40
CA MET A 18 5.38 2.23 -3.17
C MET A 18 4.58 3.46 -2.75
N ASP A 19 3.48 3.74 -3.44
CA ASP A 19 2.59 4.87 -3.14
C ASP A 19 2.03 4.74 -1.71
N LEU A 20 1.52 3.55 -1.35
CA LEU A 20 1.01 3.29 0.00
C LEU A 20 2.09 3.44 1.08
N ALA A 21 3.30 2.95 0.82
CA ALA A 21 4.40 3.04 1.76
C ALA A 21 4.85 4.50 1.96
N MET A 22 4.88 5.30 0.88
CA MET A 22 5.22 6.72 0.95
C MET A 22 4.21 7.49 1.79
N ASP A 23 2.91 7.31 1.56
CA ASP A 23 1.84 7.99 2.30
C ASP A 23 1.88 7.70 3.81
N VAL A 24 2.05 6.41 4.17
CA VAL A 24 2.16 6.00 5.58
C VAL A 24 3.43 6.56 6.20
N SER A 25 4.56 6.48 5.51
CA SER A 25 5.84 6.96 6.03
C SER A 25 5.86 8.49 6.23
N ALA A 26 5.31 9.25 5.27
CA ALA A 26 5.20 10.70 5.35
C ALA A 26 4.29 11.12 6.52
N SER A 27 3.15 10.45 6.68
CA SER A 27 2.23 10.70 7.79
C SER A 27 2.87 10.37 9.15
N MET A 28 3.66 9.30 9.22
CA MET A 28 4.41 8.96 10.43
C MET A 28 5.52 9.97 10.72
N ASN A 29 6.23 10.44 9.71
CA ASN A 29 7.24 11.50 9.86
C ASN A 29 6.62 12.76 10.47
N GLU A 30 5.50 13.22 9.92
CA GLU A 30 4.77 14.39 10.42
C GLU A 30 4.28 14.21 11.86
N LEU A 31 3.80 13.01 12.19
CA LEU A 31 3.37 12.65 13.54
C LEU A 31 4.53 12.74 14.55
N TYR A 32 5.72 12.23 14.22
CA TYR A 32 6.89 12.27 15.08
C TYR A 32 7.49 13.68 15.21
N LEU A 33 7.44 14.48 14.14
CA LEU A 33 7.86 15.88 14.16
C LEU A 33 6.99 16.74 15.09
N HIS A 34 5.67 16.56 15.06
CA HIS A 34 4.74 17.36 15.89
C HIS A 34 4.55 16.83 17.31
N ARG A 35 4.85 15.55 17.56
CA ARG A 35 4.77 14.95 18.89
C ARG A 35 6.09 14.27 19.27
N PRO A 36 7.12 15.03 19.65
CA PRO A 36 8.44 14.52 20.03
C PRO A 36 8.45 13.85 21.41
N GLY A 37 7.37 13.22 21.86
CA GLY A 37 7.30 12.40 23.07
C GLY A 37 6.47 11.14 22.90
N LEU A 38 6.19 10.77 21.65
CA LEU A 38 5.24 9.71 21.31
C LEU A 38 5.89 8.33 21.46
N ASP A 39 5.31 7.52 22.35
CA ASP A 39 5.76 6.15 22.57
C ASP A 39 5.66 5.30 21.28
N ARG A 40 6.63 4.39 21.11
CA ARG A 40 6.76 3.55 19.91
C ARG A 40 5.47 2.79 19.58
N ARG A 41 4.77 2.30 20.62
CA ARG A 41 3.51 1.57 20.47
C ARG A 41 2.37 2.46 19.99
N ASN A 42 2.34 3.71 20.45
CA ASN A 42 1.37 4.71 20.01
C ASN A 42 1.67 5.17 18.58
N GLY A 43 2.94 5.30 18.19
CA GLY A 43 3.34 5.67 16.83
C GLY A 43 2.95 4.61 15.82
N ILE A 44 3.23 3.34 16.15
CA ILE A 44 2.78 2.19 15.34
C ILE A 44 1.26 2.20 15.22
N ARG A 45 0.51 2.28 16.33
CA ARG A 45 -0.97 2.28 16.30
C ARG A 45 -1.54 3.39 15.41
N SER A 46 -0.95 4.58 15.46
CA SER A 46 -1.34 5.71 14.62
C SER A 46 -1.02 5.45 13.14
N GLY A 47 0.18 4.92 12.85
CA GLY A 47 0.57 4.50 11.50
C GLY A 47 -0.38 3.45 10.91
N PHE A 48 -0.84 2.49 11.72
CA PHE A 48 -1.86 1.51 11.32
C PHE A 48 -3.21 2.16 10.98
N GLN A 49 -3.65 3.16 11.75
CA GLN A 49 -4.91 3.87 11.48
C GLN A 49 -4.84 4.67 10.18
N VAL A 50 -3.72 5.37 9.95
CA VAL A 50 -3.47 6.10 8.70
C VAL A 50 -3.40 5.13 7.52
N GLY A 51 -2.58 4.08 7.63
CA GLY A 51 -2.44 3.09 6.56
C GLY A 51 -3.78 2.44 6.18
N ARG A 52 -4.64 2.13 7.15
CA ARG A 52 -6.00 1.63 6.87
C ARG A 52 -6.85 2.64 6.10
N ALA A 53 -6.74 3.94 6.41
CA ALA A 53 -7.48 4.98 5.70
C ALA A 53 -6.98 5.12 4.25
N VAL A 54 -5.66 5.15 4.04
CA VAL A 54 -5.03 5.27 2.72
C VAL A 54 -5.28 4.03 1.84
N ILE A 55 -5.28 2.82 2.41
CA ILE A 55 -5.63 1.60 1.67
C ILE A 55 -7.04 1.73 1.08
N GLY A 56 -8.00 2.27 1.84
CA GLY A 56 -9.39 2.39 1.38
C GLY A 56 -9.53 3.31 0.16
N THR A 57 -8.85 4.46 0.19
CA THR A 57 -8.84 5.40 -0.93
C THR A 57 -8.10 4.83 -2.14
N MET A 58 -6.95 4.20 -1.92
CA MET A 58 -6.17 3.57 -3.00
C MET A 58 -6.89 2.40 -3.66
N ALA A 59 -7.53 1.53 -2.87
CA ALA A 59 -8.31 0.41 -3.37
C ALA A 59 -9.47 0.90 -4.25
N THR A 60 -10.14 1.98 -3.85
CA THR A 60 -11.20 2.61 -4.67
C THR A 60 -10.65 3.11 -6.00
N THR A 61 -9.50 3.79 -6.00
CA THR A 61 -8.86 4.28 -7.23
C THR A 61 -8.47 3.13 -8.15
N LEU A 62 -7.84 2.07 -7.62
CA LEU A 62 -7.45 0.89 -8.40
C LEU A 62 -8.67 0.14 -8.95
N LEU A 63 -9.72 -0.02 -8.15
CA LEU A 63 -10.96 -0.63 -8.56
C LEU A 63 -11.59 0.13 -9.74
N LEU A 64 -11.66 1.46 -9.65
CA LEU A 64 -12.21 2.31 -10.70
C LEU A 64 -11.35 2.27 -11.98
N ALA A 65 -10.02 2.33 -11.83
CA ALA A 65 -9.08 2.22 -12.94
C ALA A 65 -9.20 0.86 -13.66
N TYR A 66 -9.33 -0.22 -12.90
CA TYR A 66 -9.54 -1.56 -13.43
C TYR A 66 -10.88 -1.64 -14.16
N PHE A 67 -12.01 -1.30 -13.53
CA PHE A 67 -13.32 -1.29 -14.21
C PHE A 67 -13.32 -0.45 -15.51
N GLY A 68 -12.67 0.72 -15.48
CA GLY A 68 -12.47 1.54 -16.68
C GLY A 68 -11.70 0.81 -17.78
N GLY A 69 -10.60 0.13 -17.43
CA GLY A 69 -9.80 -0.68 -18.35
C GLY A 69 -10.54 -1.88 -18.95
N TYR A 70 -11.41 -2.55 -18.19
CA TYR A 70 -12.20 -3.70 -18.67
C TYR A 70 -13.50 -3.32 -19.37
N SER A 71 -13.88 -2.04 -19.41
CA SER A 71 -15.11 -1.56 -20.06
C SER A 71 -15.26 -2.05 -21.51
N ARG A 72 -14.18 -2.01 -22.30
CA ARG A 72 -14.16 -2.49 -23.69
C ARG A 72 -14.42 -3.99 -23.78
N MET A 73 -13.85 -4.77 -22.86
CA MET A 73 -14.03 -6.22 -22.79
C MET A 73 -15.47 -6.57 -22.39
N LEU A 74 -16.05 -5.86 -21.42
CA LEU A 74 -17.48 -5.99 -21.08
C LEU A 74 -18.38 -5.71 -22.28
N MET A 75 -18.09 -4.65 -23.06
CA MET A 75 -18.87 -4.30 -24.24
C MET A 75 -18.86 -5.40 -25.31
N VAL A 76 -17.70 -6.04 -25.54
CA VAL A 76 -17.58 -7.18 -26.46
C VAL A 76 -18.43 -8.37 -25.99
N PHE A 77 -18.41 -8.68 -24.70
CA PHE A 77 -19.22 -9.78 -24.15
C PHE A 77 -20.72 -9.54 -24.25
N ILE A 78 -21.17 -8.30 -24.02
CA ILE A 78 -22.57 -7.89 -24.23
C ILE A 78 -22.94 -8.06 -25.71
N GLY A 79 -22.06 -7.65 -26.64
CA GLY A 79 -22.29 -7.78 -28.08
C GLY A 79 -22.35 -9.23 -28.59
N GLN A 80 -21.61 -10.15 -27.96
CA GLN A 80 -21.60 -11.57 -28.32
C GLN A 80 -22.69 -12.41 -27.62
N GLY A 81 -23.45 -11.83 -26.66
CA GLY A 81 -24.48 -12.57 -25.92
C GLY A 81 -23.93 -13.76 -25.11
N THR A 82 -22.64 -13.75 -24.77
CA THR A 82 -21.99 -14.88 -24.11
C THR A 82 -22.48 -14.97 -22.65
N PRO A 83 -22.96 -16.14 -22.17
CA PRO A 83 -23.41 -16.26 -20.80
C PRO A 83 -22.26 -15.97 -19.82
N LEU A 84 -22.56 -15.24 -18.74
CA LEU A 84 -21.60 -14.80 -17.72
C LEU A 84 -20.77 -15.95 -17.13
N VAL A 85 -21.36 -17.14 -17.07
CA VAL A 85 -20.72 -18.38 -16.58
C VAL A 85 -19.57 -18.82 -17.49
N ASN A 86 -19.70 -18.66 -18.81
CA ASN A 86 -18.62 -18.96 -19.75
C ASN A 86 -17.50 -17.92 -19.67
N ILE A 87 -17.85 -16.66 -19.39
CA ILE A 87 -16.87 -15.57 -19.24
C ILE A 87 -15.98 -15.83 -18.02
N LEU A 88 -16.57 -16.23 -16.89
CA LEU A 88 -15.82 -16.55 -15.67
C LEU A 88 -14.92 -17.79 -15.82
N ASN A 89 -15.30 -18.73 -16.70
CA ASN A 89 -14.52 -19.94 -16.96
C ASN A 89 -13.36 -19.73 -17.95
N LEU A 90 -13.22 -18.53 -18.52
CA LEU A 90 -12.07 -18.20 -19.36
C LEU A 90 -10.82 -18.06 -18.49
N ASN A 91 -9.75 -18.79 -18.84
CA ASN A 91 -8.46 -18.74 -18.14
C ASN A 91 -7.93 -17.30 -17.95
N TYR A 92 -8.20 -16.40 -18.90
CA TYR A 92 -7.80 -15.00 -18.80
C TYR A 92 -8.52 -14.25 -17.67
N VAL A 93 -9.84 -14.43 -17.56
CA VAL A 93 -10.67 -13.78 -16.54
C VAL A 93 -10.37 -14.36 -15.16
N ALA A 94 -10.28 -15.69 -15.06
CA ALA A 94 -9.95 -16.36 -13.81
C ALA A 94 -8.55 -15.98 -13.27
N ALA A 95 -7.54 -15.92 -14.15
CA ALA A 95 -6.19 -15.51 -13.77
C ALA A 95 -6.15 -14.07 -13.25
N GLU A 96 -6.90 -13.17 -13.87
CA GLU A 96 -6.91 -11.76 -13.51
C GLU A 96 -7.65 -11.48 -12.19
N ILE A 97 -8.76 -12.20 -11.94
CA ILE A 97 -9.46 -12.15 -10.65
C ILE A 97 -8.53 -12.65 -9.54
N LEU A 98 -7.86 -13.79 -9.75
CA LEU A 98 -6.90 -14.32 -8.78
C LEU A 98 -5.76 -13.34 -8.53
N HIS A 99 -5.24 -12.71 -9.59
CA HIS A 99 -4.21 -11.67 -9.50
C HIS A 99 -4.69 -10.46 -8.67
N THR A 100 -5.88 -9.93 -8.96
CA THR A 100 -6.45 -8.78 -8.23
C THR A 100 -6.62 -9.10 -6.74
N LEU A 101 -7.04 -10.32 -6.40
CA LEU A 101 -7.15 -10.77 -5.03
C LEU A 101 -5.78 -10.83 -4.35
N VAL A 102 -4.81 -11.52 -4.94
CA VAL A 102 -3.45 -11.65 -4.38
C VAL A 102 -2.76 -10.29 -4.26
N GLY A 103 -2.88 -9.42 -5.26
CA GLY A 103 -2.37 -8.06 -5.24
C GLY A 103 -2.99 -7.21 -4.12
N SER A 104 -4.30 -7.35 -3.90
CA SER A 104 -5.01 -6.67 -2.81
C SER A 104 -4.55 -7.16 -1.43
N PHE A 105 -4.34 -8.47 -1.25
CA PHE A 105 -3.75 -9.00 -0.02
C PHE A 105 -2.34 -8.46 0.23
N GLY A 106 -1.51 -8.39 -0.82
CA GLY A 106 -0.20 -7.76 -0.76
C GLY A 106 -0.27 -6.31 -0.30
N LEU A 107 -1.18 -5.52 -0.87
CA LEU A 107 -1.38 -4.12 -0.50
C LEU A 107 -1.81 -3.95 0.97
N VAL A 108 -2.77 -4.76 1.43
CA VAL A 108 -3.23 -4.73 2.82
C VAL A 108 -2.10 -5.10 3.79
N ALA A 109 -1.19 -5.99 3.40
CA ALA A 109 -0.04 -6.37 4.20
C ALA A 109 1.04 -5.28 4.27
N VAL A 110 1.10 -4.32 3.33
CA VAL A 110 2.12 -3.26 3.32
C VAL A 110 1.88 -2.23 4.42
N ALA A 111 0.65 -1.77 4.63
CA ALA A 111 0.34 -0.79 5.69
C ALA A 111 0.85 -1.20 7.09
N PRO A 112 0.57 -2.41 7.60
CA PRO A 112 1.07 -2.83 8.90
C PRO A 112 2.59 -2.98 8.91
N LEU A 113 3.19 -3.46 7.81
CA LEU A 113 4.64 -3.62 7.70
C LEU A 113 5.35 -2.27 7.77
N THR A 114 4.89 -1.29 6.99
CA THR A 114 5.43 0.07 6.97
C THR A 114 5.22 0.77 8.32
N ALA A 115 4.06 0.60 8.94
CA ALA A 115 3.79 1.20 10.26
C ALA A 115 4.72 0.64 11.35
N VAL A 116 4.98 -0.67 11.34
CA VAL A 116 5.92 -1.30 12.27
C VAL A 116 7.33 -0.77 12.00
N ILE A 117 7.83 -0.86 10.76
CA ILE A 117 9.18 -0.42 10.40
C ILE A 117 9.38 1.06 10.72
N GLY A 118 8.43 1.93 10.37
CA GLY A 118 8.46 3.35 10.68
C GLY A 118 8.56 3.60 12.18
N GLY A 119 7.75 2.90 13.00
CA GLY A 119 7.85 2.99 14.45
C GLY A 119 9.21 2.53 14.98
N PHE A 120 9.85 1.55 14.32
CA PHE A 120 11.21 1.15 14.68
C PHE A 120 12.26 2.21 14.33
N VAL A 121 12.22 2.75 13.11
CA VAL A 121 13.20 3.72 12.59
C VAL A 121 13.10 5.07 13.32
N TYR A 122 11.91 5.65 13.45
CA TYR A 122 11.75 6.97 14.07
C TYR A 122 12.03 6.97 15.57
N THR A 123 11.81 5.85 16.27
CA THR A 123 12.22 5.72 17.69
C THR A 123 13.74 5.58 17.85
N ARG A 124 14.45 4.95 16.91
CA ARG A 124 15.90 4.77 16.97
C ARG A 124 16.68 6.07 16.66
N SER A 125 16.19 6.89 15.73
CA SER A 125 16.74 8.24 15.51
C SER A 125 16.69 9.14 16.75
N ARG A 126 15.83 8.81 17.73
CA ARG A 126 15.79 9.51 19.00
C ARG A 126 16.94 9.11 19.93
N GLU A 127 17.35 7.84 19.92
CA GLU A 127 18.48 7.34 20.73
C GLU A 127 19.81 7.93 20.23
N GLU A 128 20.00 8.06 18.91
CA GLU A 128 21.19 8.71 18.34
C GLU A 128 21.20 10.25 18.51
N GLY A 129 20.05 10.88 18.77
CA GLY A 129 19.94 12.31 19.06
C GLY A 129 20.12 12.69 20.54
N ASP A 130 20.24 11.69 21.43
CA ASP A 130 20.40 11.88 22.89
C ASP A 130 21.85 11.57 23.36
N GLU A 131 22.78 11.30 22.43
CA GLU A 131 24.21 11.11 22.69
C GLU A 131 25.10 12.23 22.09
N SER A 132 24.81 13.49 22.43
CA SER A 132 25.86 14.51 22.49
C SER A 132 25.63 15.52 23.61
N PRO A 133 26.69 15.89 24.36
CA PRO A 133 26.69 15.86 25.82
C PRO A 133 26.51 17.24 26.45
N GLY A 134 25.97 17.27 27.67
CA GLY A 134 26.05 18.45 28.51
C GLY A 134 27.51 18.84 28.79
N ALA A 135 27.95 19.99 28.26
CA ALA A 135 29.01 20.83 28.82
C ALA A 135 29.01 22.20 28.11
N ALA A 136 29.17 23.27 28.91
CA ALA A 136 29.16 24.70 28.56
C ALA A 136 27.74 25.27 28.31
N LEU A 137 27.22 26.23 29.09
CA LEU A 137 27.91 27.25 29.86
C LEU A 137 26.95 27.82 30.92
N LYS A 138 27.28 27.57 32.20
CA LYS A 138 27.05 28.55 33.28
C LYS A 138 27.96 29.74 32.97
N ILE A 139 27.43 30.89 32.58
CA ILE A 139 27.84 32.24 33.03
C ILE A 139 26.63 33.14 32.86
#